data_AF-B0YBF7-F1
#
_entry.id   AF-B0YBF7-F1
#
_cell.length_a   1.000
_cell.length_b   1.000
_cell.length_c   1.000
_cell.angle_alpha   90.00
_cell.angle_beta   90.00
_cell.angle_gamma   90.00
#
_symmetry.space_group_name_H-M   'P 1'
#
loop_
_entity.id
_entity.type
_entity.pdbx_description
1 polymer ?
#
loop_
_entity_poly.entity_id
_entity_poly.type
_entity_poly.pdbx_seq_one_letter_code
_entity_poly.pdbx_strand_id
1 'polypeptide(L)'
;MDTMAKRTIKAQLVPTADCQAHWIITFSELGECINANLSGNTLHYTRHHLSRVLDTIEFQIRYGCPPIDQLKGDMWLPDHIMQRQEFCRCTEWVWGVIWWYTELGCIEKLSTDGIPLDELSDELLQRQTNALIASGCLEVEADTAMERSRNEEDNGQEVRSIKVMHRQFQHQEAEE
;
A
#
# COMPACT_ATOMS: atom_id res chain seq x y z
N MET A 1 -13.05 -25.62 22.90
CA MET A 1 -12.78 -24.18 23.06
C MET A 1 -12.26 -23.74 21.71
N ASP A 2 -13.17 -23.28 20.85
CA ASP A 2 -12.82 -22.87 19.49
C ASP A 2 -11.87 -21.70 19.57
N THR A 3 -10.61 -21.90 19.17
CA THR A 3 -9.78 -20.80 18.72
C THR A 3 -10.50 -20.19 17.52
N MET A 4 -11.31 -19.16 17.76
CA MET A 4 -11.89 -18.36 16.69
C MET A 4 -10.72 -17.94 15.80
N ALA A 5 -10.67 -18.52 14.60
CA ALA A 5 -9.57 -18.26 13.70
C ALA A 5 -9.52 -16.76 13.45
N LYS A 6 -8.33 -16.17 13.56
CA LYS A 6 -8.14 -14.74 13.35
C LYS A 6 -8.45 -14.43 11.88
N ARG A 7 -9.48 -13.61 11.65
CA ARG A 7 -9.94 -13.16 10.32
C ARG A 7 -9.49 -11.73 10.09
N THR A 8 -8.84 -11.44 8.98
CA THR A 8 -8.18 -10.13 8.79
C THR A 8 -8.31 -9.61 7.36
N ILE A 9 -8.32 -8.29 7.23
CA ILE A 9 -8.05 -7.57 5.99
C ILE A 9 -6.71 -6.87 6.19
N LYS A 10 -5.80 -7.02 5.24
CA LYS A 10 -4.44 -6.49 5.33
C LYS A 10 -4.18 -5.59 4.13
N ALA A 11 -3.64 -4.40 4.37
CA ALA A 11 -2.88 -3.70 3.36
C ALA A 11 -1.47 -4.28 3.37
N GLN A 12 -1.00 -4.85 2.27
CA GLN A 12 0.34 -5.44 2.18
C GLN A 12 1.15 -4.74 1.09
N LEU A 13 2.37 -4.33 1.43
CA LEU A 13 3.29 -3.70 0.50
C LEU A 13 4.15 -4.79 -0.13
N VAL A 14 4.14 -4.90 -1.46
CA VAL A 14 4.85 -5.95 -2.19
C VAL A 14 5.62 -5.35 -3.37
N PRO A 15 6.75 -5.95 -3.78
CA PRO A 15 7.38 -5.57 -5.03
C PRO A 15 6.63 -6.21 -6.21
N THR A 16 6.36 -5.41 -7.24
CA THR A 16 5.81 -5.85 -8.53
C THR A 16 6.75 -5.43 -9.66
N ALA A 17 6.52 -5.95 -10.87
CA ALA A 17 7.33 -5.58 -12.04
C ALA A 17 7.27 -4.07 -12.31
N ASP A 18 6.07 -3.48 -12.21
CA ASP A 18 5.81 -2.09 -12.60
C ASP A 18 5.84 -1.12 -11.40
N CYS A 19 5.90 -1.64 -10.16
CA CYS A 19 5.96 -0.84 -8.95
C CYS A 19 6.74 -1.60 -7.85
N GLN A 20 7.91 -1.07 -7.49
CA GLN A 20 8.81 -1.72 -6.52
C GLN A 20 8.28 -1.70 -5.08
N ALA A 21 7.28 -0.87 -4.79
CA ALA A 21 6.60 -0.78 -3.50
C ALA A 21 5.09 -0.59 -3.76
N HIS A 22 4.41 -1.67 -4.12
CA HIS A 22 3.00 -1.69 -4.52
C HIS A 22 2.10 -2.18 -3.39
N TRP A 23 1.08 -1.41 -3.04
CA TRP A 23 0.09 -1.82 -2.03
C TRP A 23 -0.98 -2.71 -2.63
N ILE A 24 -1.28 -3.82 -1.95
CA ILE A 24 -2.38 -4.73 -2.26
C ILE A 24 -3.28 -4.94 -1.05
N ILE A 25 -4.48 -5.47 -1.28
CA ILE A 25 -5.39 -5.91 -0.22
C ILE A 25 -5.33 -7.42 -0.10
N THR A 26 -5.16 -7.93 1.10
CA THR A 26 -5.20 -9.37 1.38
C THR A 26 -6.24 -9.68 2.44
N PHE A 27 -7.19 -10.54 2.10
CA PHE A 27 -8.09 -11.16 3.08
C PHE A 27 -7.44 -12.43 3.59
N SER A 28 -7.54 -12.70 4.89
CA SER A 28 -7.02 -13.95 5.47
C SER A 28 -7.99 -14.53 6.50
N GLU A 29 -8.23 -15.82 6.41
CA GLU A 29 -9.14 -16.58 7.28
C GLU A 29 -8.74 -18.06 7.28
N LEU A 30 -8.64 -18.69 8.46
CA LEU A 30 -8.43 -20.15 8.60
C LEU A 30 -7.20 -20.73 7.85
N GLY A 31 -6.16 -19.92 7.63
CA GLY A 31 -4.97 -20.32 6.86
C GLY A 31 -5.10 -20.11 5.34
N GLU A 32 -6.30 -19.76 4.86
CA GLU A 32 -6.55 -19.35 3.49
C GLU A 32 -6.32 -17.83 3.34
N CYS A 33 -5.99 -17.41 2.11
CA CYS A 33 -5.89 -16.01 1.77
C CYS A 33 -6.42 -15.71 0.37
N ILE A 34 -6.86 -14.46 0.18
CA ILE A 34 -7.21 -13.90 -1.12
C ILE A 34 -6.47 -12.58 -1.24
N ASN A 35 -5.50 -12.51 -2.14
CA ASN A 35 -4.80 -11.27 -2.47
C ASN A 35 -5.52 -10.61 -3.64
N ALA A 36 -5.80 -9.32 -3.51
CA ALA A 36 -6.39 -8.47 -4.52
C ALA A 36 -5.36 -7.41 -4.92
N ASN A 37 -4.99 -7.42 -6.20
CA ASN A 37 -3.96 -6.56 -6.76
C ASN A 37 -4.58 -5.70 -7.87
N LEU A 38 -4.55 -4.39 -7.70
CA LEU A 38 -4.96 -3.44 -8.74
C LEU A 38 -3.74 -3.04 -9.58
N SER A 39 -3.60 -3.67 -10.75
CA SER A 39 -2.55 -3.35 -11.71
C SER A 39 -3.16 -2.72 -12.96
N GLY A 40 -2.73 -1.50 -13.28
CA GLY A 40 -3.36 -0.67 -14.30
C GLY A 40 -4.84 -0.44 -13.97
N ASN A 41 -5.72 -0.92 -14.86
CA ASN A 41 -7.18 -0.80 -14.71
C ASN A 41 -7.86 -2.14 -14.45
N THR A 42 -7.10 -3.16 -14.02
CA THR A 42 -7.64 -4.51 -13.79
C THR A 42 -7.36 -4.95 -12.35
N LEU A 43 -8.40 -5.47 -11.70
CA LEU A 43 -8.29 -6.10 -10.40
C LEU A 43 -8.03 -7.60 -10.57
N HIS A 44 -6.88 -8.05 -10.08
CA HIS A 44 -6.47 -9.45 -10.12
C HIS A 44 -6.59 -10.09 -8.75
N TYR A 45 -7.05 -11.34 -8.71
CA TYR A 45 -7.16 -12.12 -7.49
C TYR A 45 -6.27 -13.34 -7.52
N THR A 46 -5.55 -13.58 -6.43
CA THR A 46 -4.78 -14.81 -6.23
C THR A 46 -5.05 -15.40 -4.84
N ARG A 47 -4.77 -16.69 -4.66
CA ARG A 47 -4.90 -17.38 -3.36
C ARG A 47 -3.59 -17.93 -2.80
N HIS A 48 -2.49 -17.76 -3.54
CA HIS A 48 -1.20 -18.20 -3.07
C HIS A 48 -0.65 -17.22 -2.03
N HIS A 49 0.09 -17.72 -1.05
CA HIS A 49 0.83 -16.85 -0.15
C HIS A 49 1.83 -16.01 -0.94
N LEU A 50 1.93 -14.73 -0.58
CA LEU A 50 2.87 -13.81 -1.18
C LEU A 50 4.30 -14.25 -0.82
N SER A 51 5.16 -14.37 -1.83
CA SER A 51 6.55 -14.77 -1.65
C SER A 51 7.40 -13.71 -0.97
N ARG A 52 7.04 -12.43 -1.11
CA ARG A 52 7.74 -11.30 -0.51
C ARG A 52 6.76 -10.20 -0.14
N VAL A 53 6.75 -9.86 1.14
CA VAL A 53 5.99 -8.75 1.72
C VAL A 53 7.00 -7.80 2.38
N LEU A 54 6.98 -6.53 1.98
CA LEU A 54 7.86 -5.48 2.49
C LEU A 54 7.31 -4.88 3.78
N ASP A 55 5.99 -4.69 3.85
CA ASP A 55 5.30 -4.10 4.98
C ASP A 55 3.84 -4.60 5.03
N THR A 56 3.17 -4.47 6.17
CA THR A 56 1.77 -4.82 6.35
C THR A 56 1.11 -3.92 7.40
N ILE A 57 -0.11 -3.48 7.10
CA ILE A 57 -1.04 -2.90 8.07
C ILE A 57 -2.25 -3.83 8.13
N GLU A 58 -2.57 -4.34 9.31
CA GLU A 58 -3.60 -5.36 9.50
C GLU A 58 -4.83 -4.81 10.23
N PHE A 59 -6.01 -5.22 9.78
CA PHE A 59 -7.29 -4.91 10.39
C PHE A 59 -8.03 -6.20 10.74
N GLN A 60 -8.59 -6.24 11.95
CA GLN A 60 -9.37 -7.39 12.42
C GLN A 60 -10.77 -7.33 11.82
N ILE A 61 -11.19 -8.40 11.15
CA ILE A 61 -12.58 -8.56 10.70
C ILE A 61 -13.46 -8.82 11.93
N ARG A 62 -14.55 -8.06 12.04
CA ARG A 62 -15.52 -8.18 13.14
C ARG A 62 -16.26 -9.51 13.10
N TYR A 63 -16.70 -9.96 14.27
CA TYR A 63 -17.56 -11.13 14.37
C TYR A 63 -18.90 -10.89 13.67
N GLY A 64 -19.39 -11.89 12.95
CA GLY A 64 -20.64 -11.81 12.19
C GLY A 64 -20.50 -11.31 10.76
N CYS A 65 -19.32 -10.80 10.36
CA CYS A 65 -19.08 -10.43 8.96
C CYS A 65 -18.97 -11.67 8.05
N PRO A 66 -19.38 -11.57 6.78
CA PRO A 66 -19.30 -12.67 5.81
C PRO A 66 -17.90 -13.26 5.65
N PRO A 67 -17.75 -14.53 5.22
CA PRO A 67 -16.46 -15.14 4.84
C PRO A 67 -15.65 -14.32 3.84
N ILE A 68 -14.33 -14.49 3.81
CA ILE A 68 -13.45 -13.68 2.95
C ILE A 68 -13.80 -13.75 1.45
N ASP A 69 -14.36 -14.87 1.00
CA ASP A 69 -14.84 -15.05 -0.38
C ASP A 69 -16.03 -14.16 -0.74
N GLN A 70 -16.92 -13.90 0.23
CA GLN A 70 -18.04 -12.99 0.05
C GLN A 70 -17.57 -11.54 0.15
N LEU A 71 -16.73 -11.22 1.14
CA LEU A 71 -16.16 -9.88 1.29
C LEU A 71 -15.41 -9.43 0.03
N LYS A 72 -14.69 -10.35 -0.63
CA LYS A 72 -14.04 -10.09 -1.93
C LYS A 72 -14.99 -9.50 -2.98
N GLY A 73 -16.26 -9.92 -2.97
CA GLY A 73 -17.30 -9.44 -3.90
C GLY A 73 -17.75 -8.01 -3.62
N ASP A 74 -17.60 -7.54 -2.39
CA ASP A 74 -17.97 -6.19 -1.95
C ASP A 74 -16.83 -5.16 -2.14
N MET A 75 -15.77 -5.56 -2.85
CA MET A 75 -14.57 -4.74 -2.99
C MET A 75 -14.84 -3.49 -3.83
N TRP A 76 -14.50 -2.34 -3.26
CA TRP A 76 -14.72 -1.07 -3.93
C TRP A 76 -13.74 -0.87 -5.09
N LEU A 77 -14.30 -0.50 -6.25
CA LEU A 77 -13.57 -0.20 -7.48
C LEU A 77 -14.09 1.11 -8.07
N PRO A 78 -13.49 2.26 -7.71
CA PRO A 78 -13.89 3.54 -8.27
C PRO A 78 -13.34 3.74 -9.69
N ASP A 79 -14.26 3.99 -10.63
CA ASP A 79 -13.95 4.23 -12.05
C ASP A 79 -12.88 5.31 -12.27
N HIS A 80 -12.83 6.34 -11.43
CA HIS A 80 -11.87 7.45 -11.54
C HIS A 80 -10.45 7.06 -11.10
N ILE A 81 -10.29 6.05 -10.25
CA ILE A 81 -8.97 5.45 -9.98
C ILE A 81 -8.60 4.54 -11.16
N MET A 82 -9.58 3.87 -11.77
CA MET A 82 -9.37 2.96 -12.91
C MET A 82 -9.19 3.65 -14.28
N GLN A 83 -9.16 4.97 -14.36
CA GLN A 83 -8.98 5.69 -15.64
C GLN A 83 -7.52 6.13 -15.81
N ARG A 84 -6.86 5.57 -16.85
CA ARG A 84 -5.51 5.91 -17.36
C ARG A 84 -4.50 6.27 -16.27
N GLN A 85 -3.84 5.25 -15.74
CA GLN A 85 -2.74 5.44 -14.80
C GLN A 85 -1.39 5.52 -15.53
N GLU A 86 -0.82 6.72 -15.62
CA GLU A 86 0.62 6.90 -15.91
C GLU A 86 1.48 6.56 -14.68
N PHE A 87 0.87 6.57 -13.47
CA PHE A 87 1.52 6.31 -12.19
C PHE A 87 0.69 5.35 -11.33
N CYS A 88 1.36 4.54 -10.52
CA CYS A 88 0.72 3.58 -9.63
C CYS A 88 -0.09 4.26 -8.51
N ARG A 89 -1.42 4.10 -8.51
CA ARG A 89 -2.34 4.64 -7.48
C ARG A 89 -2.78 3.61 -6.44
N CYS A 90 -1.89 2.67 -6.11
CA CYS A 90 -2.18 1.60 -5.17
C CYS A 90 -2.50 2.11 -3.76
N THR A 91 -1.87 3.23 -3.36
CA THR A 91 -2.07 3.86 -2.05
C THR A 91 -3.51 4.38 -1.92
N GLU A 92 -3.99 5.17 -2.90
CA GLU A 92 -5.36 5.70 -2.85
C GLU A 92 -6.41 4.59 -2.95
N TRP A 93 -6.15 3.56 -3.77
CA TRP A 93 -7.05 2.43 -3.88
C TRP A 93 -7.14 1.63 -2.56
N VAL A 94 -6.00 1.26 -1.97
CA VAL A 94 -5.97 0.52 -0.70
C VAL A 94 -6.63 1.32 0.42
N TRP A 95 -6.33 2.61 0.54
CA TRP A 95 -7.01 3.48 1.49
C TRP A 95 -8.53 3.45 1.31
N GLY A 96 -9.00 3.60 0.07
CA GLY A 96 -10.42 3.57 -0.26
C GLY A 96 -11.11 2.25 0.07
N VAL A 97 -10.44 1.13 -0.19
CA VAL A 97 -10.98 -0.21 0.13
C VAL A 97 -11.07 -0.40 1.64
N ILE A 98 -10.06 -0.01 2.41
CA ILE A 98 -10.10 -0.10 3.88
C ILE A 98 -11.20 0.80 4.43
N TRP A 99 -11.28 2.06 3.99
CA TRP A 99 -12.35 2.98 4.36
C TRP A 99 -13.73 2.37 4.09
N TRP A 100 -13.92 1.77 2.91
CA TRP A 100 -15.17 1.11 2.54
C TRP A 100 -15.55 -0.04 3.48
N TYR A 101 -14.61 -0.94 3.81
CA TYR A 101 -14.90 -2.02 4.77
C TYR A 101 -15.14 -1.50 6.19
N THR A 102 -14.58 -0.35 6.57
CA THR A 102 -14.93 0.31 7.83
C THR A 102 -16.36 0.85 7.80
N GLU A 103 -16.78 1.49 6.72
CA GLU A 103 -18.16 1.99 6.55
C GLU A 103 -19.20 0.86 6.50
N LEU A 104 -18.84 -0.30 5.91
CA LEU A 104 -19.65 -1.52 5.97
C LEU A 104 -19.68 -2.15 7.38
N GLY A 105 -18.94 -1.58 8.34
CA GLY A 105 -18.82 -2.11 9.70
C GLY A 105 -18.12 -3.46 9.76
N CYS A 106 -17.31 -3.81 8.74
CA CYS A 106 -16.60 -5.09 8.67
C CYS A 106 -15.31 -5.11 9.47
N ILE A 107 -14.68 -3.95 9.64
CA ILE A 107 -13.44 -3.77 10.40
C ILE A 107 -13.55 -2.54 11.31
N GLU A 108 -12.71 -2.49 12.34
CA GLU A 108 -12.58 -1.31 13.21
C GLU A 108 -11.90 -0.12 12.49
N LYS A 109 -12.08 1.08 13.05
CA LYS A 109 -11.36 2.30 12.62
C LYS A 109 -9.88 2.33 13.04
N LEU A 110 -9.45 1.33 13.80
CA LEU A 110 -8.09 1.21 14.32
C LEU A 110 -7.50 -0.11 13.80
N SER A 111 -6.33 -0.04 13.19
CA SER A 111 -5.56 -1.24 12.83
C SER A 111 -5.08 -1.99 14.07
N THR A 112 -4.58 -3.21 13.88
CA THR A 112 -3.98 -4.00 14.96
C THR A 112 -2.72 -3.37 15.54
N ASP A 113 -2.07 -2.50 14.76
CA ASP A 113 -0.82 -1.83 15.14
C ASP A 113 -1.08 -0.42 15.70
N GLY A 114 -2.35 -0.05 15.90
CA GLY A 114 -2.73 1.22 16.51
C GLY A 114 -2.79 2.41 15.55
N ILE A 115 -2.66 2.19 14.24
CA ILE A 115 -2.86 3.23 13.21
C ILE A 115 -4.36 3.51 13.07
N PRO A 116 -4.82 4.75 13.30
CA PRO A 116 -6.22 5.12 13.11
C PRO A 116 -6.52 5.41 11.63
N LEU A 117 -7.79 5.26 11.23
CA LEU A 117 -8.22 5.34 9.84
C LEU A 117 -7.96 6.71 9.18
N ASP A 118 -8.01 7.78 9.96
CA ASP A 118 -7.73 9.16 9.52
C ASP A 118 -6.26 9.39 9.19
N GLU A 119 -5.34 8.65 9.83
CA GLU A 119 -3.89 8.70 9.55
C GLU A 119 -3.45 7.66 8.50
N LEU A 120 -4.34 6.74 8.11
CA LEU A 120 -3.99 5.59 7.25
C LEU A 120 -3.40 6.00 5.90
N SER A 121 -3.92 7.06 5.27
CA SER A 121 -3.41 7.51 3.96
C SER A 121 -1.94 7.94 4.06
N ASP A 122 -1.61 8.70 5.09
CA ASP A 122 -0.26 9.21 5.32
C ASP A 122 0.69 8.06 5.69
N GLU A 123 0.24 7.11 6.52
CA GLU A 123 1.00 5.91 6.87
C GLU A 123 1.30 5.01 5.66
N LEU A 124 0.32 4.78 4.79
CA LEU A 124 0.53 4.01 3.55
C LEU A 124 1.58 4.69 2.65
N LEU A 125 1.49 6.02 2.49
CA LEU A 125 2.43 6.78 1.66
C LEU A 125 3.84 6.81 2.29
N GLN A 126 3.93 6.99 3.60
CA GLN A 126 5.21 7.03 4.32
C GLN A 126 5.93 5.69 4.24
N ARG A 127 5.23 4.58 4.49
CA ARG A 127 5.80 3.22 4.40
C ARG A 127 6.19 2.85 2.96
N GLN A 128 5.38 3.24 1.98
CA GLN A 128 5.72 3.08 0.56
C GLN A 128 7.02 3.83 0.21
N THR A 129 7.11 5.10 0.61
CA THR A 129 8.29 5.95 0.37
C THR A 129 9.53 5.37 1.04
N ASN A 130 9.42 4.93 2.30
CA ASN A 130 10.50 4.28 3.04
C ASN A 130 11.00 3.03 2.33
N ALA A 131 10.10 2.18 1.83
CA ALA A 131 10.46 0.98 1.08
C ALA A 131 11.19 1.32 -0.23
N LEU A 132 10.75 2.36 -0.95
CA LEU A 132 11.41 2.82 -2.17
C LEU A 132 12.82 3.35 -1.89
N ILE A 133 13.01 4.13 -0.82
CA ILE A 133 14.34 4.61 -0.39
C ILE A 133 15.23 3.43 -0.03
N ALA A 134 14.75 2.49 0.80
CA ALA A 134 15.52 1.33 1.21
C ALA A 134 15.93 0.42 0.03
N SER A 135 15.12 0.39 -1.02
CA SER A 135 15.43 -0.33 -2.26
C SER A 135 16.40 0.40 -3.20
N GLY A 136 16.75 1.65 -2.91
CA GLY A 136 17.55 2.52 -3.77
C GLY A 136 16.81 3.04 -5.01
N CYS A 137 15.46 2.97 -5.02
CA CYS A 137 14.63 3.52 -6.10
C CYS A 137 14.37 5.03 -5.94
N LEU A 138 14.48 5.53 -4.70
CA LEU A 138 14.44 6.96 -4.38
C LEU A 138 15.70 7.33 -3.61
N GLU A 139 16.31 8.45 -3.98
CA GLU A 139 17.31 9.12 -3.16
C GLU A 139 16.69 10.38 -2.58
N VAL A 140 16.86 10.56 -1.27
CA VAL A 140 16.54 11.82 -0.60
C VAL A 140 17.78 12.69 -0.75
N GLU A 141 17.71 13.72 -1.57
CA GLU A 141 18.76 14.75 -1.58
C GLU A 141 18.62 15.51 -0.25
N ALA A 142 19.57 15.30 0.66
CA ALA A 142 19.69 16.16 1.82
C ALA A 142 20.18 17.52 1.32
N ASP A 143 19.35 18.56 1.44
CA ASP A 143 19.78 19.94 1.26
C ASP A 143 20.86 20.24 2.30
N THR A 144 22.10 19.91 1.97
CA THR A 144 23.26 20.46 2.63
C THR A 144 23.35 21.89 2.13
N ALA A 145 22.64 22.78 2.83
CA ALA A 145 22.81 24.22 2.74
C ALA A 145 24.26 24.57 3.09
N MET A 146 25.17 24.38 2.13
CA MET A 146 26.49 24.97 2.14
C MET A 146 26.36 26.34 1.49
N GLU A 147 25.65 27.26 2.13
CA GLU A 147 25.73 28.68 1.80
C GLU A 147 26.24 29.50 2.97
N ARG A 148 27.43 30.04 2.72
CA ARG A 148 28.08 31.14 3.40
C ARG A 148 27.07 32.22 3.81
N SER A 149 26.98 32.47 5.11
CA SER A 149 26.83 33.79 5.73
C SER A 149 26.13 34.87 4.87
N ARG A 150 24.82 35.06 5.06
CA ARG A 150 24.21 36.38 5.25
C ARG A 150 22.75 36.25 5.70
N ASN A 151 22.42 37.08 6.68
CA ASN A 151 21.14 37.22 7.36
C ASN A 151 19.96 37.31 6.38
N GLU A 152 18.87 36.60 6.67
CA GLU A 152 17.53 37.18 6.86
C GLU A 152 16.57 36.06 7.33
N GLU A 153 15.59 36.46 8.14
CA GLU A 153 14.61 35.61 8.78
C GLU A 153 13.72 34.92 7.74
N ASP A 154 13.77 33.60 7.67
CA ASP A 154 12.78 32.81 6.94
C ASP A 154 12.32 31.64 7.81
N ASN A 155 11.00 31.51 7.97
CA ASN A 155 10.35 30.50 8.81
C ASN A 155 10.55 29.14 8.17
N GLY A 156 11.67 28.50 8.51
CA GLY A 156 12.17 27.25 7.95
C GLY A 156 11.13 26.13 7.96
N GLN A 157 10.44 25.98 6.84
CA GLN A 157 9.80 24.73 6.45
C GLN A 157 10.87 23.94 5.69
N GLU A 158 11.39 22.87 6.29
CA GLU A 158 12.40 22.01 5.69
C GLU A 158 11.77 21.31 4.47
N VAL A 159 11.93 21.89 3.26
CA VAL A 159 11.42 21.32 2.02
C VAL A 159 12.39 20.23 1.56
N ARG A 160 12.11 18.97 1.92
CA ARG A 160 12.89 17.83 1.40
C ARG A 160 12.48 17.54 -0.04
N SER A 161 13.40 17.70 -0.98
CA SER A 161 13.19 17.33 -2.38
C SER A 161 13.48 15.84 -2.59
N ILE A 162 12.53 15.11 -3.19
CA ILE A 162 12.67 13.68 -3.51
C ILE A 162 12.90 13.55 -5.02
N LYS A 163 13.99 12.87 -5.42
CA LYS A 163 14.31 12.62 -6.83
C LYS A 163 13.99 11.17 -7.19
N VAL A 164 13.15 10.99 -8.21
CA VAL A 164 12.78 9.66 -8.73
C VAL A 164 13.88 9.16 -9.67
N MET A 165 14.50 8.03 -9.34
CA MET A 165 15.51 7.40 -10.20
C MET A 165 14.84 6.42 -11.18
N HIS A 166 14.86 6.74 -12.48
CA HIS A 166 14.45 5.78 -13.51
C HIS A 166 15.59 4.79 -13.76
N ARG A 167 15.49 3.56 -13.23
CA ARG A 167 16.32 2.45 -13.72
C ARG A 167 15.75 1.96 -15.05
N GLN A 168 16.48 2.19 -16.13
CA GLN A 168 16.26 1.50 -17.40
C GLN A 168 16.56 0.01 -17.19
N PHE A 169 15.52 -0.83 -17.11
CA PHE A 169 15.70 -2.27 -17.20
C PHE A 169 15.89 -2.63 -18.68
N GLN A 170 17.10 -3.03 -19.04
CA GLN A 170 17.35 -3.68 -20.33
C GLN A 170 16.65 -5.05 -20.30
N HIS A 171 15.62 -5.22 -21.13
CA HIS A 171 15.12 -6.54 -21.49
C HIS A 171 16.25 -7.28 -22.23
N GLN A 172 16.80 -8.32 -21.60
CA GLN A 172 17.41 -9.41 -22.37
C GLN A 172 16.28 -10.34 -22.78
N GLU A 173 15.87 -10.23 -24.05
CA GLU A 173 15.20 -11.31 -24.74
C GLU A 173 16.19 -12.48 -24.83
N ALA A 174 15.81 -13.61 -24.24
CA ALA A 174 16.48 -14.88 -24.51
C ALA A 174 15.77 -15.51 -25.71
N GLU A 175 16.39 -15.39 -26.89
CA GLU A 175 16.16 -16.32 -27.99
C GLU A 175 16.84 -17.66 -27.64
N GLU A 176 16.02 -18.71 -27.53
CA GLU A 176 16.15 -20.08 -28.08
C GLU A 176 15.33 -21.11 -27.28
#